data_AF-A0A967E4L3-F1
#
_entry.id   AF-A0A967E4L3-F1
#
_cell.length_a   1.000
_cell.length_b   1.000
_cell.length_c   1.000
_cell.angle_alpha   90.00
_cell.angle_beta   90.00
_cell.angle_gamma   90.00
#
_symmetry.space_group_name_H-M   'P 1'
#
loop_
_entity.id
_entity.type
_entity.pdbx_description
1 polymer ?
#
loop_
_entity_poly.entity_id
_entity_poly.type
_entity_poly.pdbx_seq_one_letter_code
_entity_poly.pdbx_strand_id
1 'polypeptide(L)'
;MGLFVTTVCAVSLSSVLAAPSLKELDPVAMVTIPAGPFLMGSQNPKGRADEWPQRTVHVDTFSIDQVEVTNERYMTFVAKTGHRSPPNPYGTGVLVSAKGIEQLPVVQVSWYDAKAYCSWVKKRLPTEAEWEKAARGTDGRTYPWGND
;
A
#
# COMPACT_ATOMS: atom_id res chain seq x y z
N MET A 1 8.65 -64.59 -30.21
CA MET A 1 9.16 -64.05 -28.94
C MET A 1 10.28 -63.08 -29.30
N GLY A 2 10.25 -61.75 -29.13
CA GLY A 2 9.27 -60.80 -28.60
C GLY A 2 9.68 -59.39 -29.05
N LEU A 3 8.71 -58.49 -29.23
CA LEU A 3 8.94 -57.06 -29.45
C LEU A 3 9.26 -56.39 -28.10
N PHE A 4 10.32 -55.58 -28.05
CA PHE A 4 10.55 -54.64 -26.95
C PHE A 4 9.98 -53.27 -27.34
N VAL A 5 8.93 -52.84 -26.62
CA VAL A 5 8.38 -51.49 -26.68
C VAL A 5 9.02 -50.70 -25.54
N THR A 6 9.90 -49.75 -25.86
CA THR A 6 10.42 -48.79 -24.87
C THR A 6 9.42 -47.64 -24.74
N THR A 7 8.62 -47.68 -23.69
CA THR A 7 7.78 -46.55 -23.25
C THR A 7 8.69 -45.47 -22.67
N VAL A 8 8.73 -44.30 -23.31
CA VAL A 8 9.34 -43.09 -22.72
C VAL A 8 8.28 -42.39 -21.89
N CYS A 9 8.47 -42.33 -20.58
CA CYS A 9 7.63 -41.57 -19.67
C CYS A 9 8.03 -40.08 -19.75
N ALA A 10 7.24 -39.26 -20.43
CA ALA A 10 7.40 -37.82 -20.39
C ALA A 10 6.91 -37.32 -19.02
N VAL A 11 7.84 -36.87 -18.16
CA VAL A 11 7.50 -36.20 -16.91
C VAL A 11 7.16 -34.75 -17.26
N SER A 12 5.88 -34.44 -17.32
CA SER A 12 5.40 -33.05 -17.36
C SER A 12 5.79 -32.37 -16.05
N LEU A 13 6.86 -31.58 -16.07
CA LEU A 13 7.12 -30.57 -15.04
C LEU A 13 6.01 -29.52 -15.14
N SER A 14 4.91 -29.75 -14.45
CA SER A 14 3.96 -28.67 -14.16
C SER A 14 4.70 -27.68 -13.27
N SER A 15 5.19 -26.59 -13.87
CA SER A 15 5.66 -25.44 -13.13
C SER A 15 4.48 -24.86 -12.38
N VAL A 16 4.36 -25.20 -11.09
CA VAL A 16 3.57 -24.39 -10.17
C VAL A 16 4.29 -23.04 -10.12
N LEU A 17 3.81 -22.06 -10.90
CA LEU A 17 4.35 -20.71 -10.87
C LEU A 17 4.28 -20.20 -9.44
N ALA A 18 5.44 -19.91 -8.85
CA ALA A 18 5.51 -19.33 -7.51
C ALA A 18 4.74 -18.00 -7.50
N ALA A 19 4.00 -17.75 -6.42
CA ALA A 19 3.27 -16.49 -6.28
C ALA A 19 4.27 -15.30 -6.30
N PRO A 20 3.99 -14.22 -7.04
CA PRO A 20 4.92 -13.12 -7.21
C PRO A 20 5.32 -12.49 -5.87
N SER A 21 6.56 -12.05 -5.76
CA SER A 21 7.08 -11.40 -4.55
C SER A 21 6.51 -10.00 -4.35
N LEU A 22 6.58 -9.45 -3.12
CA LEU A 22 6.17 -8.07 -2.83
C LEU A 22 6.86 -7.09 -3.77
N LYS A 23 8.16 -7.26 -3.98
CA LYS A 23 8.99 -6.37 -4.81
C LYS A 23 8.63 -6.46 -6.29
N GLU A 24 8.14 -7.60 -6.75
CA GLU A 24 7.62 -7.78 -8.11
C GLU A 24 6.25 -7.11 -8.30
N LEU A 25 5.37 -7.19 -7.28
CA LEU A 25 4.04 -6.60 -7.34
C LEU A 25 4.06 -5.09 -7.12
N ASP A 26 4.94 -4.63 -6.26
CA ASP A 26 4.97 -3.25 -5.77
C ASP A 26 6.40 -2.84 -5.36
N PRO A 27 7.20 -2.33 -6.30
CA PRO A 27 8.63 -2.10 -6.11
C PRO A 27 8.96 -0.86 -5.25
N VAL A 28 7.95 -0.15 -4.72
CA VAL A 28 8.16 1.06 -3.92
C VAL A 28 8.83 0.74 -2.59
N ALA A 29 9.81 1.58 -2.24
CA ALA A 29 10.49 1.51 -0.95
C ALA A 29 9.48 1.77 0.19
N MET A 30 9.50 0.86 1.17
CA MET A 30 8.84 1.09 2.45
C MET A 30 9.88 1.53 3.46
N VAL A 31 9.48 2.45 4.33
CA VAL A 31 10.30 2.91 5.45
C VAL A 31 9.91 2.12 6.69
N THR A 32 10.88 1.53 7.37
CA THR A 32 10.67 0.85 8.65
C THR A 32 10.62 1.87 9.79
N ILE A 33 9.52 1.89 10.52
CA ILE A 33 9.31 2.72 11.71
C ILE A 33 9.52 1.83 12.94
N PRO A 34 10.44 2.17 13.85
CA PRO A 34 10.73 1.34 15.01
C PRO A 34 9.55 1.30 15.99
N ALA A 35 9.39 0.16 16.67
CA ALA A 35 8.49 0.03 17.81
C ALA A 35 8.76 1.10 18.87
N GLY A 36 7.73 1.47 19.62
CA GLY A 36 7.90 2.38 20.74
C GLY A 36 6.73 3.34 20.95
N PRO A 37 6.76 4.06 22.09
CA PRO A 37 5.77 5.07 22.39
C PRO A 37 5.94 6.31 21.49
N PHE A 38 4.85 7.01 21.25
CA PHE A 38 4.83 8.38 20.73
C PHE A 38 3.64 9.14 21.34
N LEU A 39 3.73 10.46 21.36
CA LEU A 39 2.55 11.28 21.63
C LEU A 39 1.65 11.21 20.40
N MET A 40 0.36 10.92 20.58
CA MET A 40 -0.69 10.92 19.54
C MET A 40 -1.75 11.97 19.86
N GLY A 41 -2.30 12.63 18.84
CA GLY A 41 -3.30 13.70 18.96
C GLY A 41 -2.71 15.05 19.37
N SER A 42 -3.58 15.94 19.81
CA SER A 42 -3.30 17.35 20.11
C SER A 42 -3.73 17.73 21.53
N GLN A 43 -3.04 18.71 22.14
CA GLN A 43 -3.43 19.24 23.45
C GLN A 43 -4.57 20.24 23.30
N ASN A 44 -5.63 20.16 24.09
CA ASN A 44 -6.68 21.18 24.12
C ASN A 44 -6.08 22.54 24.58
N PRO A 45 -6.30 23.67 23.86
CA PRO A 45 -7.25 23.87 22.75
C PRO A 45 -6.64 23.84 21.33
N LYS A 46 -5.43 23.31 21.15
CA LYS A 46 -4.78 23.20 19.83
C LYS A 46 -5.37 22.04 19.02
N GLY A 47 -5.49 22.19 17.71
CA GLY A 47 -6.08 21.17 16.84
C GLY A 47 -7.61 21.13 16.93
N ARG A 48 -8.24 20.16 16.25
CA ARG A 48 -9.69 19.96 16.31
C ARG A 48 -10.10 19.21 17.58
N ALA A 49 -11.39 19.33 17.96
CA ALA A 49 -11.91 18.72 19.18
C ALA A 49 -11.82 17.19 19.19
N ASP A 50 -11.89 16.55 18.02
CA ASP A 50 -11.73 15.10 17.82
C ASP A 50 -10.27 14.62 17.88
N GLU A 51 -9.30 15.54 17.94
CA GLU A 51 -7.87 15.22 18.12
C GLU A 51 -7.47 15.16 19.61
N TRP A 52 -8.38 15.49 20.54
CA TRP A 52 -8.13 15.52 21.98
C TRP A 52 -8.55 14.23 22.69
N PRO A 53 -7.93 13.89 23.84
CA PRO A 53 -6.71 14.49 24.39
C PRO A 53 -5.45 13.91 23.72
N GLN A 54 -4.37 14.68 23.72
CA GLN A 54 -3.04 14.13 23.45
C GLN A 54 -2.72 13.04 24.48
N ARG A 55 -2.27 11.89 23.99
CA ARG A 55 -1.98 10.72 24.83
C ARG A 55 -0.76 9.98 24.32
N THR A 56 -0.10 9.24 25.21
CA THR A 56 0.98 8.33 24.80
C THR A 56 0.37 7.05 24.22
N VAL A 57 0.76 6.69 23.00
CA VAL A 57 0.35 5.45 22.33
C VAL A 57 1.61 4.65 21.99
N HIS A 58 1.56 3.33 22.18
CA HIS A 58 2.61 2.42 21.75
C HIS A 58 2.17 1.72 20.46
N VAL A 59 3.08 1.63 19.49
CA VAL A 59 2.91 0.80 18.29
C VAL A 59 4.14 -0.08 18.11
N ASP A 60 3.93 -1.29 17.59
CA ASP A 60 5.00 -2.20 17.23
C ASP A 60 5.83 -1.67 16.05
N THR A 61 6.92 -2.37 15.71
CA THR A 61 7.68 -2.06 14.50
C THR A 61 6.80 -2.37 13.29
N PHE A 62 6.68 -1.40 12.38
CA PHE A 62 5.94 -1.57 11.12
C PHE A 62 6.72 -0.95 9.97
N SER A 63 6.29 -1.25 8.75
CA SER A 63 6.78 -0.57 7.55
C SER A 63 5.63 0.13 6.86
N ILE A 64 5.87 1.31 6.31
CA ILE A 64 4.88 2.11 5.57
C ILE A 64 5.50 2.59 4.26
N ASP A 65 4.70 2.72 3.21
CA ASP A 65 5.18 3.23 1.93
C ASP A 65 5.74 4.66 2.10
N GLN A 66 6.87 4.94 1.42
CA GLN A 66 7.48 6.27 1.45
C GLN A 66 6.64 7.32 0.69
N VAL A 67 5.85 6.87 -0.27
CA VAL A 67 4.99 7.70 -1.12
C VAL A 67 3.62 7.05 -1.26
N GLU A 68 2.60 7.84 -1.56
CA GLU A 68 1.26 7.34 -1.86
C GLU A 68 1.26 6.36 -3.05
N VAL A 69 0.22 5.54 -3.12
CA VAL A 69 0.01 4.65 -4.27
C VAL A 69 -0.19 5.49 -5.52
N THR A 70 0.66 5.29 -6.52
CA THR A 70 0.64 6.08 -7.76
C THR A 70 -0.38 5.54 -8.77
N ASN A 71 -0.76 6.35 -9.75
CA ASN A 71 -1.66 5.93 -10.84
C ASN A 71 -1.12 4.71 -11.60
N GLU A 72 0.18 4.67 -11.91
CA GLU A 72 0.80 3.52 -12.60
C GLU A 72 0.65 2.22 -11.80
N ARG A 73 0.93 2.27 -10.49
CA ARG A 73 0.82 1.13 -9.58
C ARG A 73 -0.62 0.65 -9.47
N TYR A 74 -1.57 1.56 -9.28
CA TYR A 74 -2.98 1.22 -9.17
C TYR A 74 -3.56 0.69 -10.49
N MET A 75 -3.17 1.26 -11.64
CA MET A 75 -3.61 0.77 -12.94
C MET A 75 -3.03 -0.60 -13.28
N THR A 76 -1.85 -0.95 -12.76
CA THR A 76 -1.31 -2.32 -12.83
C THR A 76 -2.19 -3.29 -12.03
N PHE A 77 -2.60 -2.92 -10.82
CA PHE A 77 -3.56 -3.69 -10.02
C PHE A 77 -4.87 -3.93 -10.78
N VAL A 78 -5.47 -2.87 -11.34
CA VAL A 78 -6.69 -2.95 -12.17
C VAL A 78 -6.50 -3.93 -13.32
N ALA A 79 -5.42 -3.79 -14.10
CA ALA A 79 -5.15 -4.64 -15.25
C ALA A 79 -4.92 -6.13 -14.89
N LYS A 80 -4.32 -6.40 -13.73
CA LYS A 80 -3.98 -7.78 -13.29
C LYS A 80 -5.12 -8.49 -12.57
N THR A 81 -6.07 -7.76 -12.00
CA THR A 81 -7.13 -8.33 -11.15
C THR A 81 -8.52 -8.16 -11.73
N GLY A 82 -8.71 -7.28 -12.72
CA GLY A 82 -10.03 -6.88 -13.19
C GLY A 82 -10.79 -6.00 -12.19
N HIS A 83 -10.12 -5.49 -11.14
CA HIS A 83 -10.71 -4.51 -10.23
C HIS A 83 -11.12 -3.25 -11.01
N ARG A 84 -12.13 -2.52 -10.52
CA ARG A 84 -12.65 -1.35 -11.23
C ARG A 84 -11.58 -0.26 -11.38
N SER A 85 -11.52 0.39 -12.54
CA SER A 85 -10.80 1.65 -12.70
C SER A 85 -11.43 2.75 -11.83
N PRO A 86 -10.62 3.69 -11.29
CA PRO A 86 -11.15 4.85 -10.60
C PRO A 86 -11.83 5.81 -11.60
N PRO A 87 -12.81 6.62 -11.17
CA PRO A 87 -13.30 7.75 -11.96
C PRO A 87 -12.15 8.63 -12.45
N ASN A 88 -12.26 9.15 -13.68
CA ASN A 88 -11.25 10.05 -14.24
C ASN A 88 -11.29 11.39 -13.50
N PRO A 89 -10.22 11.81 -12.79
CA PRO A 89 -10.23 13.08 -12.07
C PRO A 89 -10.21 14.32 -12.97
N TYR A 90 -9.94 14.16 -14.28
CA TYR A 90 -9.81 15.26 -15.24
C TYR A 90 -10.91 15.27 -16.31
N GLY A 91 -11.97 14.47 -16.15
CA GLY A 91 -13.01 14.38 -17.17
C GLY A 91 -14.15 13.43 -16.81
N THR A 92 -14.87 12.96 -17.82
CA THR A 92 -15.96 12.01 -17.66
C THR A 92 -15.46 10.56 -17.74
N GLY A 93 -16.22 9.64 -17.16
CA GLY A 93 -15.92 8.21 -17.20
C GLY A 93 -14.85 7.77 -16.21
N VAL A 94 -14.16 6.67 -16.54
CA VAL A 94 -13.10 6.08 -15.71
C VAL A 94 -11.72 6.39 -16.28
N LEU A 95 -10.70 6.31 -15.43
CA LEU A 95 -9.32 6.42 -15.85
C LEU A 95 -8.93 5.17 -16.67
N VAL A 96 -8.66 5.38 -17.96
CA VAL A 96 -8.25 4.33 -18.90
C VAL A 96 -6.74 4.31 -19.16
N SER A 97 -6.05 5.40 -18.84
CA SER A 97 -4.61 5.55 -19.03
C SER A 97 -4.03 6.47 -17.96
N ALA A 98 -2.88 6.10 -17.42
CA ALA A 98 -2.10 6.93 -16.51
C ALA A 98 -1.06 7.80 -17.23
N LYS A 99 -1.06 7.84 -18.58
CA LYS A 99 -0.03 8.52 -19.36
C LYS A 99 0.06 10.01 -19.00
N GLY A 100 1.24 10.46 -18.57
CA GLY A 100 1.52 11.83 -18.13
C GLY A 100 1.15 12.13 -16.68
N ILE A 101 0.59 11.16 -15.94
CA ILE A 101 0.23 11.28 -14.51
C ILE A 101 0.66 10.05 -13.71
N GLU A 102 1.57 9.23 -14.25
CA GLU A 102 1.95 7.90 -13.77
C GLU A 102 2.38 7.93 -12.30
N GLN A 103 3.16 8.95 -11.94
CA GLN A 103 3.76 9.13 -10.61
C GLN A 103 2.90 9.98 -9.66
N LEU A 104 1.77 10.52 -10.13
CA LEU A 104 0.84 11.20 -9.25
C LEU A 104 0.07 10.16 -8.41
N PRO A 105 -0.34 10.52 -7.17
CA PRO A 105 -1.19 9.66 -6.35
C PRO A 105 -2.48 9.30 -7.09
N VAL A 106 -2.88 8.04 -6.99
CA VAL A 106 -4.21 7.64 -7.45
C VAL A 106 -5.27 8.30 -6.56
N VAL A 107 -6.28 8.89 -7.20
CA VAL A 107 -7.40 9.55 -6.54
C VAL A 107 -8.71 8.90 -6.95
N GLN A 108 -9.82 9.30 -6.32
CA GLN A 108 -11.16 8.73 -6.58
C GLN A 108 -11.26 7.22 -6.25
N VAL A 109 -10.41 6.76 -5.34
CA VAL A 109 -10.45 5.41 -4.76
C VAL A 109 -11.13 5.47 -3.39
N SER A 110 -11.98 4.50 -3.09
CA SER A 110 -12.60 4.36 -1.77
C SER A 110 -11.66 3.64 -0.81
N TRP A 111 -12.02 3.61 0.47
CA TRP A 111 -11.32 2.80 1.46
C TRP A 111 -11.28 1.30 1.07
N TYR A 112 -12.36 0.77 0.49
CA TYR A 112 -12.43 -0.63 0.04
C TYR A 112 -11.48 -0.90 -1.13
N ASP A 113 -11.35 0.05 -2.05
CA ASP A 113 -10.41 -0.06 -3.18
C ASP A 113 -8.97 -0.06 -2.68
N ALA A 114 -8.64 0.85 -1.75
CA ALA A 114 -7.31 0.92 -1.14
C ALA A 114 -6.97 -0.36 -0.37
N LYS A 115 -7.92 -0.90 0.41
CA LYS A 115 -7.75 -2.19 1.10
C LYS A 115 -7.56 -3.35 0.12
N ALA A 116 -8.30 -3.39 -0.98
CA ALA A 116 -8.16 -4.41 -2.02
C ALA A 116 -6.78 -4.34 -2.69
N TYR A 117 -6.32 -3.14 -3.05
CA TYR A 117 -4.97 -2.91 -3.57
C TYR A 117 -3.90 -3.42 -2.59
N CYS A 118 -3.94 -2.98 -1.33
CA CYS A 118 -2.99 -3.41 -0.30
C CYS A 118 -2.96 -4.94 -0.17
N SER A 119 -4.13 -5.58 -0.13
CA SER A 119 -4.22 -7.05 -0.02
C SER A 119 -3.61 -7.75 -1.23
N TRP A 120 -3.85 -7.23 -2.44
CA TRP A 120 -3.27 -7.77 -3.68
C TRP A 120 -1.74 -7.70 -3.67
N VAL A 121 -1.16 -6.58 -3.21
CA VAL A 121 0.29 -6.42 -3.06
C VAL A 121 0.84 -7.02 -1.77
N LYS A 122 0.06 -7.81 -1.00
CA LYS A 122 0.50 -8.42 0.28
C LYS A 122 0.93 -7.39 1.35
N LYS A 123 0.34 -6.19 1.32
CA LYS A 123 0.44 -5.14 2.33
C LYS A 123 -0.89 -4.98 3.09
N ARG A 124 -1.00 -3.93 3.90
CA ARG A 124 -2.25 -3.48 4.55
C ARG A 124 -2.28 -1.97 4.63
N LEU A 125 -3.46 -1.41 4.91
CA LEU A 125 -3.56 -0.01 5.32
C LEU A 125 -2.90 0.18 6.70
N PRO A 126 -2.27 1.34 6.95
CA PRO A 126 -1.81 1.70 8.28
C PRO A 126 -3.01 1.93 9.21
N THR A 127 -2.83 1.68 10.50
CA THR A 127 -3.72 2.22 11.52
C THR A 127 -3.52 3.74 11.63
N GLU A 128 -4.48 4.45 12.21
CA GLU A 128 -4.35 5.89 12.46
C GLU A 128 -3.09 6.21 13.29
N ALA A 129 -2.82 5.43 14.34
CA ALA A 129 -1.65 5.62 15.20
C ALA A 129 -0.32 5.38 14.44
N GLU A 130 -0.26 4.37 13.58
CA GLU A 130 0.91 4.13 12.73
C GLU A 130 1.10 5.28 11.73
N TRP A 131 0.02 5.77 11.13
CA TRP A 131 0.08 6.88 10.18
C TRP A 131 0.60 8.15 10.85
N GLU A 132 0.07 8.50 12.02
CA GLU A 132 0.50 9.70 12.74
C GLU A 132 1.95 9.59 13.23
N LYS A 133 2.37 8.43 13.77
CA LYS A 133 3.76 8.22 14.19
C LYS A 133 4.73 8.32 13.00
N ALA A 134 4.37 7.74 11.86
CA ALA A 134 5.18 7.82 10.65
C ALA A 134 5.29 9.26 10.12
N ALA A 135 4.18 10.01 10.13
CA ALA A 135 4.13 11.38 9.64
C ALA A 135 4.86 12.38 10.55
N ARG A 136 4.73 12.21 11.87
CA ARG A 136 5.12 13.23 12.86
C ARG A 136 6.39 12.88 13.64
N GLY A 137 6.68 11.60 13.83
CA GLY A 137 7.72 11.13 14.74
C GLY A 137 7.25 11.06 16.19
N THR A 138 8.18 11.21 17.14
CA THR A 138 7.98 10.89 18.57
C THR A 138 7.98 12.10 19.51
N ASP A 139 8.29 13.30 19.01
CA ASP A 139 8.57 14.49 19.82
C ASP A 139 7.39 15.47 19.97
N GLY A 140 6.23 15.16 19.36
CA GLY A 140 5.01 15.96 19.51
C GLY A 140 5.01 17.31 18.78
N ARG A 141 5.85 17.47 17.76
CA ARG A 141 5.85 18.63 16.85
C ARG A 141 4.50 18.86 16.16
N THR A 142 4.20 20.08 15.73
CA THR A 142 2.92 20.44 15.08
C THR A 142 2.77 19.84 13.68
N TYR A 143 3.82 19.94 12.87
CA TYR A 143 3.86 19.49 11.48
C TYR A 143 4.92 18.40 11.31
N PRO A 144 4.86 17.58 10.24
CA PRO A 144 5.90 16.58 9.95
C PRO A 144 7.34 17.15 9.99
N TRP A 145 7.51 18.40 9.55
CA TRP A 145 8.80 19.07 9.45
C TRP A 145 9.20 19.90 10.67
N GLY A 146 8.32 20.12 11.65
CA GLY A 146 8.62 20.96 12.81
C GLY A 146 7.42 21.73 13.32
N ASN A 147 7.67 22.90 13.90
CA ASN A 147 6.63 23.74 14.51
C ASN A 147 6.31 25.01 13.72
N ASP A 148 7.05 25.28 12.64
CA ASP A 148 6.99 26.50 11.83
C ASP A 148 6.73 26.18 10.35
#